data_AF-A0A1W1E8M1-F1
#
_entry.id   AF-A0A1W1E8M1-F1
#
_cell.length_a   1.000
_cell.length_b   1.000
_cell.length_c   1.000
_cell.angle_alpha   90.00
_cell.angle_beta   90.00
_cell.angle_gamma   90.00
#
_symmetry.space_group_name_H-M   'P 1'
#
loop_
_entity.id
_entity.type
_entity.pdbx_description
1 polymer ?
#
loop_
_entity_poly.entity_id
_entity_poly.type
_entity_poly.pdbx_seq_one_letter_code
_entity_poly.pdbx_strand_id
1 'polypeptide(L)'
;MAEVDLSIGNILKLHTKAQMQQEDLYGFLKKELPEITPEERLQYLSAILNDYLEAYTFDNDDEYSVDGYIVKRFYPKGELC
;
A
#
# COMPACT_ATOMS: atom_id res chain seq x y z
N MET A 1 5.49 -20.07 -7.01
CA MET A 1 5.00 -18.67 -7.07
C MET A 1 4.22 -18.47 -5.77
N ALA A 2 4.61 -17.50 -4.94
CA ALA A 2 3.78 -17.16 -3.79
C ALA A 2 2.48 -16.58 -4.35
N GLU A 3 1.32 -17.07 -3.91
CA GLU A 3 0.04 -16.59 -4.39
C GLU A 3 -0.28 -15.27 -3.67
N VAL A 4 -0.64 -14.23 -4.42
CA VAL A 4 -1.01 -12.92 -3.84
C VAL A 4 -2.35 -13.08 -3.13
N ASP A 5 -2.36 -12.95 -1.81
CA ASP A 5 -3.56 -13.09 -0.98
C ASP A 5 -4.35 -11.77 -0.90
N LEU A 6 -5.16 -11.51 -1.92
CA LEU A 6 -6.04 -10.33 -2.00
C LEU A 6 -7.38 -10.52 -1.27
N SER A 7 -7.48 -11.50 -0.37
CA SER A 7 -8.68 -11.75 0.43
C SER A 7 -9.02 -10.52 1.28
N ILE A 8 -10.33 -10.22 1.43
CA ILE A 8 -10.84 -9.06 2.20
C ILE A 8 -10.20 -8.97 3.59
N GLY A 9 -10.07 -10.10 4.29
CA GLY A 9 -9.48 -10.14 5.63
C GLY A 9 -8.01 -9.73 5.66
N ASN A 10 -7.23 -10.10 4.63
CA ASN A 10 -5.82 -9.73 4.54
C ASN A 10 -5.64 -8.26 4.14
N ILE A 11 -6.43 -7.78 3.17
CA ILE A 11 -6.42 -6.37 2.76
C ILE A 11 -6.81 -5.47 3.94
N LEU A 12 -7.88 -5.80 4.68
CA LEU A 12 -8.27 -5.06 5.89
C LEU A 12 -7.15 -5.05 6.94
N LYS A 13 -6.48 -6.19 7.15
CA LYS A 13 -5.36 -6.30 8.10
C LYS A 13 -4.17 -5.43 7.68
N LEU A 14 -3.79 -5.45 6.40
CA LEU A 14 -2.71 -4.63 5.86
C LEU A 14 -3.05 -3.15 5.93
N HIS A 15 -4.27 -2.76 5.54
CA HIS A 15 -4.79 -1.41 5.66
C HIS A 15 -4.72 -0.91 7.11
N THR A 16 -5.27 -1.68 8.06
CA THR A 16 -5.28 -1.33 9.49
C THR A 16 -3.87 -1.11 10.02
N LYS A 17 -2.93 -2.00 9.67
CA LYS A 17 -1.52 -1.84 10.03
C LYS A 17 -0.92 -0.60 9.41
N ALA A 18 -1.16 -0.35 8.12
CA ALA A 18 -0.65 0.83 7.42
C ALA A 18 -1.12 2.13 8.09
N GLN A 19 -2.39 2.20 8.51
CA GLN A 19 -2.95 3.36 9.21
C GLN A 19 -2.31 3.66 10.57
N MET A 20 -1.66 2.67 11.19
CA MET A 20 -0.91 2.84 12.45
C MET A 20 0.55 3.28 12.23
N GLN A 21 1.01 3.34 10.98
CA GLN A 21 2.36 3.76 10.62
C GLN A 21 2.37 5.20 10.09
N GLN A 22 3.54 5.83 10.08
CA GLN A 22 3.75 7.17 9.51
C GLN A 22 4.45 7.15 8.14
N GLU A 23 4.42 6.00 7.46
CA GLU A 23 5.07 5.81 6.15
C GLU A 23 4.05 5.66 5.03
N ASP A 24 4.49 5.88 3.78
CA ASP A 24 3.62 5.69 2.62
C ASP A 24 3.26 4.21 2.44
N LEU A 25 2.09 3.97 1.84
CA LEU A 25 1.52 2.64 1.68
C LEU A 25 2.44 1.70 0.90
N TYR A 26 3.15 2.20 -0.13
CA TYR A 26 4.07 1.37 -0.90
C TYR A 26 5.32 1.00 -0.08
N GLY A 27 5.89 1.97 0.63
CA GLY A 27 6.98 1.78 1.58
C GLY A 27 6.64 0.76 2.67
N PHE A 28 5.45 0.88 3.26
CA PHE A 28 4.91 -0.07 4.22
C PHE A 28 4.84 -1.48 3.64
N LEU A 29 4.22 -1.64 2.46
CA LEU A 29 4.11 -2.94 1.80
C LEU A 29 5.49 -3.52 1.43
N LYS A 30 6.48 -2.68 1.13
CA LYS A 30 7.86 -3.11 0.87
C LYS A 30 8.55 -3.65 2.12
N LYS A 31 8.25 -3.09 3.29
CA LYS A 31 8.79 -3.58 4.57
C LYS A 31 8.08 -4.83 5.06
N GLU A 32 6.75 -4.88 4.99
CA GLU A 32 5.96 -6.03 5.44
C GLU A 32 6.09 -7.23 4.50
N LEU A 33 6.21 -6.98 3.19
CA LEU A 33 6.30 -8.00 2.15
C LEU A 33 7.57 -7.75 1.30
N PRO A 34 8.77 -8.00 1.85
CA PRO A 34 10.02 -7.76 1.13
C PRO A 34 10.31 -8.84 0.07
N GLU A 35 9.71 -10.03 0.22
CA GLU A 35 9.97 -11.20 -0.63
C GLU A 35 9.15 -11.20 -1.94
N ILE A 36 8.13 -10.33 -2.04
CA ILE A 36 7.30 -10.22 -3.24
C ILE A 36 7.87 -9.22 -4.25
N THR A 37 7.54 -9.45 -5.51
CA THR A 37 7.94 -8.57 -6.62
C THR A 37 7.27 -7.19 -6.53
N PRO A 38 7.84 -6.16 -7.19
CA PRO A 38 7.19 -4.86 -7.30
C PRO A 38 5.76 -4.95 -7.87
N GLU A 39 5.51 -5.84 -8.83
CA GLU A 39 4.19 -6.01 -9.45
C GLU A 39 3.16 -6.56 -8.45
N GLU A 40 3.49 -7.62 -7.72
CA GLU A 40 2.62 -8.17 -6.67
C GLU A 40 2.34 -7.12 -5.59
N ARG A 41 3.33 -6.29 -5.25
CA ARG A 41 3.16 -5.19 -4.30
C ARG A 41 2.20 -4.12 -4.83
N LEU A 42 2.26 -3.81 -6.12
CA LEU A 42 1.32 -2.89 -6.76
C LEU A 42 -0.11 -3.45 -6.78
N GLN A 43 -0.28 -4.77 -6.87
CA GLN A 43 -1.59 -5.41 -6.74
C GLN A 43 -2.16 -5.20 -5.33
N TYR A 44 -1.37 -5.41 -4.27
CA TYR A 44 -1.79 -5.11 -2.89
C TYR A 44 -2.12 -3.63 -2.69
N LEU A 45 -1.27 -2.73 -3.20
CA LEU A 45 -1.51 -1.30 -3.13
C LEU A 45 -2.84 -0.94 -3.81
N SER A 46 -3.08 -1.46 -5.00
CA SER A 46 -4.32 -1.21 -5.76
C SER A 46 -5.55 -1.76 -5.03
N ALA A 47 -5.45 -2.95 -4.44
CA ALA A 47 -6.54 -3.55 -3.67
C ALA A 47 -6.89 -2.71 -2.43
N ILE A 48 -5.89 -2.27 -1.67
CA ILE A 48 -6.11 -1.41 -0.48
C ILE A 48 -6.74 -0.08 -0.91
N LEU A 49 -6.24 0.56 -1.96
CA LEU A 49 -6.78 1.85 -2.40
C LEU A 49 -8.18 1.72 -2.99
N ASN A 50 -8.52 0.63 -3.69
CA ASN A 50 -9.87 0.44 -4.20
C ASN A 50 -10.93 0.47 -3.09
N ASP A 51 -10.63 -0.13 -1.93
CA ASP A 51 -11.56 -0.20 -0.80
C ASP A 51 -11.42 0.98 0.19
N TYR A 52 -10.23 1.58 0.30
CA TYR A 52 -9.89 2.52 1.38
C TYR A 52 -9.23 3.82 0.92
N LEU A 53 -9.34 4.23 -0.36
CA LEU A 53 -8.70 5.44 -0.89
C LEU A 53 -8.92 6.67 0.00
N GLU A 54 -10.13 6.83 0.53
CA GLU A 54 -10.51 7.99 1.36
C GLU A 54 -9.71 8.09 2.66
N ALA A 55 -9.16 6.98 3.17
CA ALA A 55 -8.32 6.93 4.36
C ALA A 55 -6.85 7.31 4.09
N TYR A 56 -6.52 7.65 2.84
CA TYR A 56 -5.18 8.07 2.44
C TYR A 56 -5.18 9.48 1.88
N THR A 57 -4.06 10.16 2.04
CA THR A 57 -3.73 11.41 1.35
C THR A 57 -2.57 11.17 0.41
N PHE A 58 -2.52 11.90 -0.68
CA PHE A 58 -1.44 11.86 -1.64
C PHE A 58 -1.23 13.26 -2.20
N ASP A 59 0.02 13.58 -2.50
CA ASP A 59 0.36 14.76 -3.26
C ASP A 59 0.50 14.40 -4.74
N ASN A 60 0.20 15.33 -5.65
CA ASN A 60 0.25 15.01 -7.08
C ASN A 60 1.66 14.88 -7.63
N ASP A 61 2.62 15.57 -7.00
CA ASP A 61 4.02 15.64 -7.40
C ASP A 61 4.90 14.67 -6.58
N ASP A 62 4.35 14.02 -5.54
CA ASP A 62 5.07 13.04 -4.73
C ASP A 62 4.97 11.62 -5.31
N GLU A 63 6.00 11.28 -6.07
CA GLU A 63 6.13 10.02 -6.79
C GLU A 63 7.47 9.34 -6.49
N TYR A 64 7.47 8.01 -6.56
CA TYR A 64 8.64 7.18 -6.34
C TYR A 64 8.84 6.22 -7.52
N SER A 65 10.04 6.24 -8.09
CA SER A 65 10.42 5.31 -9.16
C SER A 65 10.99 4.01 -8.60
N VAL A 66 10.45 2.87 -9.03
CA VAL A 66 10.91 1.53 -8.61
C VAL A 66 10.79 0.55 -9.76
N ASP A 67 11.89 -0.11 -10.13
CA ASP A 67 11.93 -1.17 -11.15
C ASP A 67 11.18 -0.83 -12.46
N GLY A 68 11.29 0.43 -12.92
CA GLY A 68 10.63 0.92 -14.14
C GLY A 68 9.19 1.42 -13.96
N TYR A 69 8.64 1.34 -12.75
CA TYR A 69 7.33 1.89 -12.40
C TYR A 69 7.46 3.26 -11.72
N ILE A 70 6.51 4.14 -11.97
CA ILE A 70 6.31 5.38 -11.21
C ILE A 70 5.12 5.15 -10.29
N VAL A 71 5.36 5.23 -8.98
CA VAL A 71 4.36 4.94 -7.94
C VAL A 71 4.09 6.21 -7.16
N LYS A 72 2.87 6.72 -7.24
CA LYS A 72 2.40 7.82 -6.41
C LYS A 72 2.35 7.39 -4.94
N ARG A 73 2.80 8.25 -4.03
CA ARG A 73 2.84 7.94 -2.61
C ARG A 73 1.52 8.27 -1.93
N PHE A 74 0.97 7.28 -1.25
CA PHE A 74 -0.26 7.38 -0.47
C PHE A 74 0.08 7.27 1.00
N TYR A 75 -0.13 8.33 1.76
CA TYR A 75 0.11 8.36 3.20
C TYR A 75 -1.18 8.12 3.96
N PRO A 76 -1.17 7.27 5.00
CA PRO A 76 -2.33 7.08 5.86
C PRO A 76 -2.67 8.40 6.56
N LYS A 77 -3.97 8.75 6.62
CA LYS A 77 -4.42 9.92 7.38
C LYS A 77 -4.40 9.69 8.89
N GLY A 78 -4.31 8.43 9.33
CA GLY A 78 -4.37 8.06 10.75
C GLY A 78 -5.80 8.12 11.30
N GLU A 79 -6.82 8.04 10.44
CA GLU A 79 -8.26 8.11 10.82
C GLU A 79 -8.79 6.85 11.53
N LEU A 80 -7.92 6.08 12.19
CA LEU A 80 -8.32 5.05 13.16
C LEU A 80 -8.27 5.65 14.57
N CYS A 81 -9.09 6.67 14.82
CA CYS A 81 -9.40 7.21 16.15
C CYS A 81 -10.88 7.57 16.22
#